data_AF-A0A0B6XU58-F1
#
_entry.id   AF-A0A0B6XU58-F1
#
_cell.length_a   1.000
_cell.length_b   1.000
_cell.length_c   1.000
_cell.angle_alpha   90.00
_cell.angle_beta   90.00
_cell.angle_gamma   90.00
#
_symmetry.space_group_name_H-M   'P 1'
#
loop_
_entity.id
_entity.type
_entity.pdbx_description
1 polymer ?
#
loop_
_entity_poly.entity_id
_entity_poly.type
_entity_poly.pdbx_seq_one_letter_code
_entity_poly.pdbx_strand_id
1 'polypeptide(L)' 'NYSHETKTYDMAAFSIQGRRKTMEDRFNSISHDYESNHSVYAVFDGHGGEFAAEYIEEQLFRSLRKEFMQ' A
#
# COMPACT_ATOMS: atom_id res chain seq x y z
N ASN A 1 -4.36 3.53 -19.67
CA ASN A 1 -3.87 2.34 -18.95
C ASN A 1 -3.13 2.82 -17.72
N TYR A 2 -3.82 2.83 -16.58
CA TYR A 2 -3.25 3.25 -15.30
C TYR A 2 -2.82 1.99 -14.54
N SER A 3 -1.59 2.00 -14.06
CA SER A 3 -0.98 0.91 -13.30
C SER A 3 0.00 1.46 -12.29
N HIS A 4 0.10 0.81 -11.14
CA HIS A 4 1.06 1.13 -10.10
C HIS A 4 1.99 -0.06 -9.90
N GLU A 5 3.27 0.22 -9.69
CA GLU A 5 4.27 -0.81 -9.43
C GLU A 5 5.24 -0.35 -8.34
N THR A 6 5.71 -1.31 -7.54
CA THR A 6 6.85 -1.11 -6.66
C THR A 6 7.67 -2.38 -6.59
N LYS A 7 8.98 -2.22 -6.40
CA LYS A 7 9.91 -3.33 -6.22
C LYS A 7 11.02 -2.92 -5.26
N THR A 8 11.17 -3.70 -4.20
CA THR A 8 12.28 -3.64 -3.25
C THR A 8 13.12 -4.92 -3.38
N TYR A 9 14.10 -5.09 -2.49
CA TYR A 9 14.92 -6.30 -2.45
C TYR A 9 14.10 -7.56 -2.12
N ASP A 10 13.10 -7.41 -1.25
CA ASP A 10 12.32 -8.49 -0.63
C ASP A 10 10.85 -8.53 -1.09
N MET A 11 10.38 -7.52 -1.82
CA MET A 11 8.98 -7.41 -2.23
C MET A 11 8.84 -6.84 -3.64
N ALA A 12 7.82 -7.31 -4.34
CA ALA A 12 7.34 -6.69 -5.56
C ALA A 12 5.81 -6.65 -5.52
N ALA A 13 5.22 -5.52 -5.92
CA ALA A 13 3.80 -5.38 -6.09
C ALA A 13 3.48 -4.65 -7.40
N PHE A 14 2.41 -5.09 -8.03
CA PHE A 14 1.91 -4.54 -9.28
C PHE A 14 0.38 -4.52 -9.20
N SER A 15 -0.21 -3.41 -9.58
CA SER A 15 -1.66 -3.25 -9.63
C SER A 15 -2.07 -2.61 -10.97
N ILE A 16 -3.17 -3.08 -11.52
CA ILE A 16 -3.70 -2.65 -12.82
C ILE A 16 -5.16 -2.27 -12.70
N GLN A 17 -5.53 -1.17 -13.35
CA GLN A 17 -6.92 -0.75 -13.48
C GLN A 17 -7.80 -1.79 -14.21
N GLY A 18 -7.20 -2.56 -15.12
CA GLY A 18 -7.94 -3.47 -15.99
C GLY A 18 -8.97 -2.74 -16.86
N ARG A 19 -10.21 -3.23 -16.87
CA ARG A 19 -11.32 -2.68 -17.69
C ARG A 19 -12.19 -1.66 -16.95
N ARG A 20 -11.87 -1.33 -15.70
CA ARG A 20 -12.65 -0.37 -14.89
C ARG A 20 -12.43 1.05 -15.40
N LYS A 21 -13.34 1.98 -15.06
CA LYS A 21 -13.22 3.40 -15.44
C LYS A 21 -12.14 4.13 -14.62
N THR A 22 -12.01 3.76 -13.36
CA THR A 22 -11.07 4.30 -12.37
C THR A 22 -10.30 3.15 -11.72
N MET A 23 -9.16 3.47 -11.13
CA MET A 23 -8.35 2.53 -10.36
C MET A 23 -8.48 2.88 -8.89
N GLU A 24 -9.34 2.16 -8.18
CA GLU A 24 -9.62 2.41 -6.76
C GLU A 24 -8.69 1.59 -5.84
N ASP A 25 -7.99 0.60 -6.40
CA ASP A 25 -6.98 -0.20 -5.71
C ASP A 25 -5.80 0.66 -5.25
N ARG A 26 -5.32 0.39 -4.04
CA ARG A 26 -4.06 0.92 -3.48
C ARG A 26 -3.27 -0.21 -2.84
N PHE A 27 -1.96 -0.02 -2.67
CA PHE A 27 -1.11 -0.94 -1.91
C PHE A 27 -0.02 -0.14 -1.19
N ASN A 28 0.48 -0.66 -0.08
CA ASN A 28 1.61 -0.06 0.62
C ASN A 28 2.40 -1.12 1.38
N SER A 29 3.63 -0.79 1.77
CA SER A 29 4.52 -1.67 2.50
C SER A 29 5.40 -0.92 3.50
N ILE A 30 5.78 -1.63 4.55
CA ILE A 30 6.87 -1.29 5.46
C ILE A 30 7.87 -2.42 5.30
N SER A 31 9.00 -2.13 4.63
CA SER A 31 10.09 -3.07 4.45
C SER A 31 10.67 -3.49 5.79
N HIS A 32 11.28 -4.67 5.81
CA HIS A 32 11.99 -5.17 6.98
C HIS A 32 13.08 -4.16 7.41
N ASP A 33 13.07 -3.81 8.70
CA ASP A 33 14.21 -3.20 9.36
C ASP A 33 14.70 -4.17 10.45
N TYR A 34 16.01 -4.38 10.50
CA TYR A 34 16.66 -5.27 11.47
C TYR A 34 16.38 -4.82 12.92
N GLU A 35 16.10 -3.54 13.13
CA GLU A 35 15.76 -2.99 14.45
C GLU A 35 14.32 -3.30 14.87
N SER A 36 13.36 -3.27 13.94
CA SER A 36 11.94 -3.47 14.25
C SER A 36 11.50 -4.93 14.17
N ASN A 37 12.21 -5.80 13.44
CA ASN A 37 11.90 -7.23 13.22
C ASN A 37 10.48 -7.52 12.68
N HIS A 38 9.85 -6.53 12.05
CA HIS A 38 8.53 -6.67 11.44
C HIS A 38 8.58 -6.19 9.99
N SER A 39 7.76 -6.82 9.14
CA SER A 39 7.48 -6.36 7.79
C SER A 39 5.97 -6.31 7.61
N VAL A 40 5.47 -5.26 6.97
CA VAL A 40 4.03 -5.11 6.71
C VAL A 40 3.77 -4.89 5.24
N TYR A 41 2.77 -5.58 4.71
CA TYR A 41 2.33 -5.46 3.33
C TYR A 41 0.80 -5.37 3.34
N ALA A 42 0.24 -4.44 2.56
CA ALA A 42 -1.21 -4.26 2.49
C ALA A 42 -1.68 -3.97 1.07
N VAL A 43 -2.88 -4.46 0.77
CA VAL A 43 -3.64 -4.18 -0.45
C VAL A 43 -5.02 -3.68 -0.03
N PHE A 44 -5.49 -2.64 -0.68
CA PHE A 44 -6.78 -2.00 -0.43
C PHE A 44 -7.61 -2.01 -1.71
N ASP A 45 -8.79 -2.60 -1.67
CA ASP A 45 -9.78 -2.56 -2.75
C ASP A 45 -10.79 -1.44 -2.43
N GLY A 46 -10.70 -0.33 -3.15
CA GLY A 46 -11.60 0.81 -2.95
C GLY A 46 -12.98 0.57 -3.55
N HIS A 47 -14.01 1.23 -3.00
CA HIS A 47 -15.35 1.21 -3.59
C HIS A 47 -16.03 2.57 -3.44
N GLY A 48 -16.81 2.97 -4.45
CA GLY A 48 -17.61 4.21 -4.39
C GLY A 48 -16.76 5.49 -4.45
N GLY A 49 -15.54 5.39 -4.97
CA GLY A 49 -14.52 6.44 -4.98
C GLY A 49 -13.18 5.92 -4.44
N GLU A 50 -12.08 6.54 -4.90
CA GLU A 50 -10.72 6.16 -4.50
C GLU A 50 -10.29 6.72 -3.14
N PHE A 51 -10.99 7.75 -2.64
CA PHE A 51 -10.59 8.51 -1.46
C PHE A 51 -10.38 7.66 -0.21
N ALA A 52 -11.27 6.69 0.06
CA ALA A 52 -11.14 5.86 1.26
C ALA A 52 -9.89 4.97 1.22
N ALA A 53 -9.61 4.36 0.05
CA ALA A 53 -8.44 3.52 -0.16
C ALA A 53 -7.14 4.34 -0.10
N GLU A 54 -7.13 5.54 -0.69
CA GLU A 54 -6.00 6.46 -0.64
C GLU A 54 -5.74 6.98 0.79
N TYR A 55 -6.81 7.36 1.51
CA TYR A 55 -6.70 7.84 2.88
C TYR A 55 -6.14 6.76 3.80
N ILE A 56 -6.64 5.51 3.72
CA ILE A 56 -6.13 4.45 4.59
C ILE A 56 -4.71 4.03 4.22
N GLU A 57 -4.36 4.03 2.93
CA GLU A 57 -2.99 3.77 2.47
C GLU A 57 -1.99 4.70 3.14
N GLU A 58 -2.30 6.00 3.24
CA GLU A 58 -1.41 6.98 3.87
C GLU A 58 -1.50 6.94 5.40
N GLN A 59 -2.70 7.02 5.95
CA GLN A 59 -2.90 7.29 7.38
C GLN A 59 -2.68 6.06 8.26
N LEU A 60 -3.06 4.87 7.79
CA LEU A 60 -2.77 3.63 8.51
C LEU A 60 -1.27 3.39 8.52
N PHE A 61 -0.59 3.51 7.38
CA PHE A 61 0.86 3.27 7.32
C PHE A 61 1.66 4.32 8.09
N ARG A 62 1.21 5.58 8.11
CA ARG A 62 1.80 6.60 8.98
C ARG A 62 1.70 6.22 10.46
N SER A 63 0.57 5.64 10.86
CA SER A 63 0.35 5.20 12.25
C SER A 63 1.16 3.95 12.58
N LEU A 64 1.14 2.94 11.70
CA LEU A 64 1.92 1.70 11.84
C LEU A 64 3.42 1.97 11.91
N ARG A 65 3.96 2.87 11.07
CA ARG A 65 5.38 3.26 11.15
C ARG A 65 5.72 3.88 12.50
N LYS A 66 4.84 4.69 13.08
CA LYS A 66 5.05 5.24 14.43
C LYS A 66 5.04 4.16 15.51
N GLU A 67 4.18 3.14 15.40
CA GLU A 67 4.14 2.04 16.36
C GLU A 67 5.37 1.12 16.25
N PHE A 68 5.88 0.90 15.03
CA PHE A 68 7.03 0.00 14.81
C PHE A 68 8.41 0.68 14.91
N MET A 69 8.48 2.01 14.83
CA MET A 69 9.73 2.79 14.95
C MET A 69 9.89 3.51 16.30
N GLN A 70 8.99 3.25 17.26
CA GLN A 70 9.18 3.59 18.68
C GLN A 70 10.02 2.51 19.36
#